data_AF-A0A2G4T8Q9-F1
#
_entry.id   AF-A0A2G4T8Q9-F1
#
_cell.length_a   1.000
_cell.length_b   1.000
_cell.length_c   1.000
_cell.angle_alpha   90.00
_cell.angle_beta   90.00
_cell.angle_gamma   90.00
#
_symmetry.space_group_name_H-M   'P 1'
#
loop_
_entity.id
_entity.type
_entity.pdbx_description
1 polymer ?
#
loop_
_entity_poly.entity_id
_entity_poly.type
_entity_poly.pdbx_seq_one_letter_code
_entity_poly.pdbx_strand_id
1 'polypeptide(L)'
;MYFQAIVNSFCGLGPFCFNFSDHESHTVLDLKKKLEIATSVNADEQRIKTMGGRLLNDHDILFQNGLKEPAIFNLTVRMVGGLQKRVIESHLQETRIRDKRQTQIVD
;
A
#
# COMPACT_ATOMS: atom_id res chain seq x y z
N MET A 1 -29.72 -7.09 -1.88
CA MET A 1 -28.90 -7.66 -0.78
C MET A 1 -27.51 -7.05 -0.92
N TYR A 2 -26.55 -7.21 0.01
CA TYR A 2 -25.26 -6.52 -0.12
C TYR A 2 -24.11 -7.46 0.19
N PHE A 3 -23.02 -7.30 -0.54
CA PHE A 3 -21.76 -7.95 -0.23
C PHE A 3 -20.95 -7.05 0.68
N GLN A 4 -20.31 -7.64 1.68
CA GLN A 4 -19.42 -6.93 2.58
C GLN A 4 -17.96 -7.33 2.32
N ALA A 5 -17.10 -6.33 2.18
CA ALA A 5 -15.66 -6.50 2.17
C ALA A 5 -15.06 -5.90 3.45
N ILE A 6 -14.24 -6.69 4.14
CA ILE A 6 -13.45 -6.26 5.29
C ILE A 6 -11.99 -6.19 4.84
N VAL A 7 -11.36 -5.04 5.02
CA VAL A 7 -9.96 -4.82 4.63
C VAL A 7 -9.13 -4.53 5.87
N ASN A 8 -8.25 -5.47 6.22
CA ASN A 8 -7.25 -5.25 7.25
C ASN A 8 -6.24 -4.22 6.76
N SER A 9 -5.97 -3.21 7.58
CA SER A 9 -5.07 -2.09 7.25
C SER A 9 -3.72 -2.19 7.98
N PHE A 10 -2.88 -1.18 7.82
CA PHE A 10 -1.54 -1.06 8.37
C PHE A 10 -1.44 0.17 9.30
N CYS A 11 -0.27 0.36 9.95
CA CYS A 11 0.03 1.55 10.78
C CYS A 11 -0.96 1.84 11.92
N GLY A 12 -1.63 0.82 12.46
CA GLY A 12 -2.58 0.98 13.55
C GLY A 12 -3.94 1.55 13.11
N LEU A 13 -4.16 1.74 11.81
CA LEU A 13 -5.51 1.94 11.28
C LEU A 13 -6.29 0.62 11.46
N GLY A 14 -7.47 0.71 12.05
CA GLY A 14 -8.38 -0.43 12.18
C GLY A 14 -8.81 -0.99 10.82
N PRO A 15 -9.56 -2.10 10.80
CA PRO A 15 -10.09 -2.64 9.55
C PRO A 15 -11.11 -1.68 8.94
N PHE A 16 -11.11 -1.58 7.61
CA PHE A 16 -12.13 -0.86 6.85
C PHE A 16 -13.23 -1.83 6.41
N CYS A 17 -14.48 -1.46 6.66
CA CYS A 17 -15.64 -2.24 6.23
C CYS A 17 -16.38 -1.49 5.11
N PHE A 18 -16.52 -2.12 3.96
CA PHE A 18 -17.22 -1.56 2.81
C PHE A 18 -18.36 -2.46 2.38
N ASN A 19 -19.50 -1.83 2.07
CA ASN A 19 -20.65 -2.50 1.47
C ASN A 19 -20.67 -2.24 -0.04
N PHE A 20 -21.07 -3.27 -0.78
CA PHE A 20 -21.20 -3.28 -2.22
C PHE A 20 -22.58 -3.83 -2.61
N SER A 21 -23.17 -3.28 -3.68
CA SER A 21 -24.44 -3.77 -4.22
C SER A 21 -24.26 -5.19 -4.77
N ASP A 22 -25.26 -6.04 -4.61
CA ASP A 22 -25.28 -7.39 -5.18
C ASP A 22 -25.74 -7.43 -6.65
N HIS A 23 -26.35 -6.35 -7.13
CA HIS A 23 -26.87 -6.24 -8.50
C HIS A 23 -25.79 -5.90 -9.54
N GLU A 24 -24.56 -5.63 -9.13
CA GLU A 24 -23.44 -5.25 -9.99
C GLU A 24 -22.19 -6.05 -9.65
N SER A 25 -21.34 -6.27 -10.66
CA SER A 25 -20.03 -6.88 -10.45
C SER A 25 -19.03 -5.80 -10.04
N HIS A 26 -18.43 -5.96 -8.87
CA HIS A 26 -17.43 -5.03 -8.36
C HIS A 26 -16.03 -5.60 -8.58
N THR A 27 -15.10 -4.74 -8.96
CA THR A 27 -13.69 -5.09 -9.17
C THR A 27 -12.83 -4.72 -7.98
N VAL A 28 -11.60 -5.22 -7.95
CA VAL A 28 -10.59 -4.78 -6.98
C VAL A 28 -10.29 -3.29 -7.12
N LEU A 29 -10.35 -2.72 -8.32
CA LEU A 29 -10.19 -1.28 -8.53
C LEU A 29 -11.28 -0.46 -7.80
N ASP A 30 -12.52 -0.94 -7.76
CA ASP A 30 -13.62 -0.26 -7.06
C ASP A 30 -13.39 -0.25 -5.54
N LEU A 31 -12.85 -1.34 -4.99
CA LEU A 31 -12.39 -1.38 -3.59
C LEU A 31 -11.26 -0.38 -3.34
N LYS A 32 -10.26 -0.32 -4.23
CA LYS A 32 -9.13 0.61 -4.11
C LYS A 32 -9.57 2.07 -4.12
N LYS A 33 -10.52 2.44 -4.98
CA LYS A 33 -11.10 3.79 -5.01
C LYS A 33 -11.79 4.16 -3.70
N LYS A 34 -12.56 3.24 -3.10
CA LYS A 34 -13.15 3.45 -1.77
C LYS A 34 -12.09 3.60 -0.68
N LEU A 35 -11.04 2.79 -0.73
CA LEU A 35 -9.90 2.88 0.19
C LEU A 35 -9.10 4.17 0.02
N GLU A 36 -8.96 4.68 -1.20
CA GLU A 36 -8.27 5.95 -1.48
C GLU A 36 -8.98 7.10 -0.78
N ILE A 37 -10.31 7.15 -0.86
CA ILE A 37 -11.12 8.13 -0.12
C ILE A 37 -10.93 7.99 1.40
N ALA A 38 -10.84 6.76 1.91
CA ALA A 38 -10.73 6.50 3.36
C ALA A 38 -9.32 6.71 3.94
N THR A 39 -8.28 6.52 3.13
CA THR A 39 -6.87 6.49 3.59
C THR A 39 -6.02 7.61 3.02
N SER A 40 -6.52 8.33 2.00
CA SER A 40 -5.75 9.30 1.19
C SER A 40 -4.53 8.71 0.49
N VAL A 41 -4.46 7.38 0.33
CA VAL A 41 -3.41 6.70 -0.44
C VAL A 41 -3.94 6.38 -1.83
N ASN A 42 -3.22 6.78 -2.88
CA ASN A 42 -3.68 6.60 -4.25
C ASN A 42 -3.83 5.11 -4.63
N ALA A 43 -4.82 4.77 -5.46
CA ALA A 43 -5.12 3.39 -5.84
C ALA A 43 -3.95 2.60 -6.48
N ASP A 44 -3.02 3.28 -7.15
CA ASP A 44 -1.82 2.70 -7.77
C ASP A 44 -0.75 2.31 -6.73
N GLU A 45 -0.67 3.06 -5.64
CA GLU A 45 0.16 2.79 -4.46
C GLU A 45 -0.42 1.68 -3.58
N GLN A 46 -1.72 1.39 -3.71
CA GLN A 46 -2.38 0.30 -2.99
C GLN A 46 -2.12 -1.07 -3.62
N ARG A 47 -1.96 -2.07 -2.74
CA ARG A 47 -1.79 -3.49 -3.06
C ARG A 47 -2.76 -4.31 -2.21
N ILE A 48 -3.77 -4.88 -2.87
CA ILE A 48 -4.79 -5.70 -2.22
C ILE A 48 -4.40 -7.17 -2.32
N LYS A 49 -4.40 -7.86 -1.18
CA LYS A 49 -4.10 -9.30 -1.10
C LYS A 49 -5.27 -10.04 -0.46
N THR A 50 -5.45 -11.30 -0.84
CA THR A 50 -6.33 -12.21 -0.11
C THR A 50 -5.78 -12.49 1.30
N MET A 51 -6.58 -13.11 2.17
CA MET A 51 -6.11 -13.59 3.47
C MET A 51 -4.93 -14.58 3.37
N GLY A 52 -4.86 -15.36 2.29
CA GLY A 52 -3.73 -16.27 2.01
C GLY A 52 -2.50 -15.57 1.42
N GLY A 53 -2.51 -14.25 1.26
CA GLY A 53 -1.37 -13.48 0.76
C GLY A 53 -1.27 -13.35 -0.77
N ARG A 54 -2.20 -13.93 -1.54
CA ARG A 54 -2.23 -13.80 -3.00
C ARG A 54 -2.54 -12.35 -3.39
N LEU A 55 -1.69 -11.74 -4.21
CA LEU A 55 -1.93 -10.41 -4.77
C LEU A 55 -3.06 -10.47 -5.82
N LEU A 56 -3.94 -9.47 -5.79
CA LEU A 56 -5.03 -9.31 -6.74
C LEU A 56 -4.75 -8.16 -7.73
N ASN A 57 -5.23 -8.32 -8.95
CA ASN A 57 -5.16 -7.32 -10.02
C ASN A 57 -6.42 -6.45 -10.01
N ASP A 58 -6.30 -5.24 -10.56
CA ASP A 58 -7.38 -4.24 -10.58
C ASP A 58 -8.65 -4.73 -11.28
N HIS A 59 -8.52 -5.64 -12.24
CA HIS A 59 -9.61 -6.18 -13.05
C HIS A 59 -10.20 -7.48 -12.46
N ASP A 60 -9.62 -8.00 -11.37
CA ASP A 60 -10.17 -9.18 -10.71
C ASP A 60 -11.52 -8.83 -10.10
N ILE A 61 -12.49 -9.74 -10.23
CA ILE A 61 -13.81 -9.59 -9.62
C ILE A 61 -13.66 -9.80 -8.11
N LEU A 62 -14.14 -8.83 -7.33
CA LEU A 62 -13.93 -8.74 -5.89
C LEU A 62 -14.62 -9.88 -5.13
N PHE A 63 -15.83 -10.24 -5.56
CA PHE A 63 -16.67 -11.29 -4.96
C PHE A 63 -16.80 -12.51 -5.86
N GLN A 64 -15.68 -12.99 -6.42
CA GLN A 64 -15.68 -14.18 -7.26
C GLN A 64 -16.16 -15.43 -6.48
N ASN A 65 -16.85 -16.34 -7.19
CA ASN A 65 -17.43 -17.57 -6.61
C ASN A 65 -16.44 -18.31 -5.71
N GLY A 66 -16.78 -18.48 -4.42
CA GLY A 66 -16.00 -19.24 -3.44
C GLY A 66 -15.43 -18.43 -2.26
N LEU A 67 -15.54 -17.09 -2.27
CA LEU A 67 -15.26 -16.28 -1.08
C LEU A 67 -16.37 -16.46 -0.04
N LYS A 68 -16.02 -16.83 1.19
CA LYS A 68 -16.95 -16.79 2.32
C LYS A 68 -17.28 -15.33 2.62
N GLU A 69 -18.56 -15.02 2.71
CA GLU A 69 -19.02 -13.71 3.19
C GLU A 69 -18.88 -13.62 4.71
N PRO A 70 -18.41 -12.48 5.26
CA PRO A 70 -17.87 -11.32 4.54
C PRO A 70 -16.49 -11.61 3.93
N ALA A 71 -16.21 -11.06 2.74
CA ALA A 71 -14.94 -11.25 2.07
C ALA A 71 -13.83 -10.45 2.77
N ILE A 72 -12.75 -11.11 3.18
CA ILE A 72 -11.66 -10.48 3.95
C ILE A 72 -10.41 -10.34 3.08
N PHE A 73 -9.83 -9.13 3.07
CA PHE A 73 -8.63 -8.77 2.33
C PHE A 73 -7.61 -8.06 3.22
N ASN A 74 -6.36 -8.01 2.77
CA ASN A 74 -5.29 -7.26 3.41
C ASN A 74 -4.83 -6.12 2.48
N LEU A 75 -4.82 -4.90 3.00
CA LEU A 75 -4.22 -3.74 2.33
C LEU A 75 -2.73 -3.64 2.69
N THR A 76 -1.92 -3.49 1.67
CA THR A 76 -0.53 -3.03 1.79
C THR A 76 -0.32 -1.84 0.87
N VAL A 77 0.58 -0.94 1.23
CA VAL A 77 0.88 0.24 0.43
C VAL A 77 2.34 0.25 0.01
N ARG A 78 2.60 0.70 -1.21
CA ARG A 78 3.93 0.99 -1.69
C ARG A 78 4.26 2.43 -1.31
N MET A 79 5.07 2.60 -0.27
CA MET A 79 5.59 3.92 0.07
C MET A 79 6.68 4.29 -0.95
N VAL A 80 6.45 5.34 -1.75
CA VAL A 80 7.46 5.89 -2.66
C VAL A 80 8.37 6.81 -1.84
N GLY A 81 9.52 6.27 -1.42
CA GLY A 81 10.48 6.97 -0.57
C GLY A 81 10.81 6.19 0.70
N GLY A 82 11.88 6.62 1.38
CA GLY A 82 12.44 5.93 2.55
C GLY A 82 13.94 5.72 2.41
N LEU A 83 14.70 6.81 2.36
CA LEU A 83 16.14 6.72 2.49
C LEU A 83 16.42 6.28 3.94
N GLN A 84 16.88 5.04 4.11
CA GLN A 84 17.22 4.54 5.45
C GLN A 84 18.21 5.52 6.08
N LYS A 85 17.98 5.90 7.33
CA LYS A 85 18.85 6.85 8.06
C LYS A 85 20.33 6.46 7.96
N ARG A 86 20.64 5.16 7.98
CA ARG A 86 22.00 4.63 7.75
C ARG A 86 22.60 5.00 6.40
N VAL A 87 21.79 4.99 5.34
CA VAL A 87 22.21 5.40 3.98
C VAL A 87 22.41 6.91 3.90
N ILE A 88 21.60 7.69 4.61
CA ILE A 88 21.81 9.15 4.75
C ILE A 88 23.13 9.44 5.46
N GLU A 89 23.34 8.80 6.62
CA GLU A 89 24.52 8.99 7.46
C GLU A 89 25.81 8.58 6.74
N SER A 90 25.81 7.45 6.00
CA SER A 90 26.96 7.04 5.21
C SER A 90 27.29 8.05 4.11
N HIS A 91 26.29 8.56 3.40
CA HIS A 91 26.51 9.52 2.32
C HIS A 91 26.97 10.89 2.84
N LEU A 92 26.48 11.31 4.01
CA LEU A 92 26.93 12.54 4.70
C LEU A 92 28.36 12.42 5.25
N GLN A 93 28.77 11.22 5.69
CA GLN A 93 30.15 10.95 6.11
C GLN A 93 31.11 11.00 4.91
N GLU A 94 30.76 10.35 3.80
CA GLU A 94 31.57 10.34 2.58
C GLU A 94 31.76 11.75 1.99
N THR A 95 30.69 12.55 1.95
CA THR A 95 30.75 13.94 1.46
C THR A 95 31.61 14.83 2.37
N ARG A 96 31.53 14.70 3.70
CA ARG A 96 32.43 15.40 4.63
C ARG A 96 33.90 15.03 4.46
N ILE A 97 34.20 13.75 4.22
CA ILE A 97 35.58 13.28 4.03
C ILE A 97 36.15 13.85 2.71
N ARG A 98 35.32 13.93 1.66
CA ARG A 98 35.72 14.47 0.36
C ARG A 98 36.05 15.97 0.44
N ASP A 99 35.22 16.76 1.12
CA ASP A 99 35.48 18.19 1.33
C ASP A 99 36.81 18.43 2.06
N LYS A 100 37.06 17.69 3.15
CA LYS A 100 38.31 17.82 3.92
C LYS A 100 39.56 17.49 3.11
N ARG A 101 39.49 16.53 2.18
CA ARG A 101 40.62 16.18 1.30
C ARG A 101 40.87 17.24 0.23
N GLN A 102 39.84 17.95 -0.23
CA GLN A 102 40.02 19.04 -1.20
C GLN A 102 40.64 20.28 -0.56
N THR A 103 40.34 20.58 0.71
CA THR A 103 40.92 21.73 1.41
C THR A 103 42.42 21.57 1.69
N GLN A 104 42.93 20.34 1.80
CA GLN A 104 44.36 20.07 2.09
C GLN A 104 45.27 20.07 0.86
N ILE A 105 44.74 20.18 -0.36
CA ILE A 105 45.53 20.11 -1.62
C ILE A 105 45.88 21.53 -2.15
N VAL A 106 45.43 22.60 -1.47
CA VAL A 106 45.55 23.99 -1.95
C VAL A 106 46.61 24.80 -1.17
N ASP A 107 47.40 24.16 -0.31
CA ASP A 107 48.56 24.75 0.39
C ASP A 107 49.87 24.09 -0.08
#